data_AF-A0A5C3NLP7-F1
#
_entry.id   AF-A0A5C3NLP7-F1
#
_cell.length_a   1.000
_cell.length_b   1.000
_cell.length_c   1.000
_cell.angle_alpha   90.00
_cell.angle_beta   90.00
_cell.angle_gamma   90.00
#
_symmetry.space_group_name_H-M   'P 1'
#
loop_
_entity.id
_entity.type
_entity.pdbx_description
1 polymer ?
#
loop_
_entity_poly.entity_id
_entity_poly.type
_entity_poly.pdbx_seq_one_letter_code
_entity_poly.pdbx_strand_id
1 'polypeptide(L)'
;IALPSSYHPLITSRSCMRSFVELESDFRRAEALNKLEDVRTAVISREVIKLHKMKFSGKGITTRNRSMIQEAEQGVTQTANRYRRHWVALRALGFEDASLRPLAKDDLARFDVSTERDLGKSKRQTSWIWENFSFVDSAE
;
A
#
# COMPACT_ATOMS: atom_id res chain seq x y z
N ILE A 1 -9.26 1.69 -24.18
CA ILE A 1 -8.15 2.46 -24.80
C ILE A 1 -6.85 1.89 -24.25
N ALA A 2 -5.89 1.55 -25.11
CA ALA A 2 -4.58 1.09 -24.66
C ALA A 2 -3.76 2.28 -24.15
N LEU A 3 -3.13 2.13 -22.99
CA LEU A 3 -2.27 3.16 -22.40
C LEU A 3 -0.81 2.91 -22.79
N PRO A 4 0.06 3.94 -22.84
CA PRO A 4 1.49 3.79 -23.13
C PRO A 4 2.18 2.64 -22.37
N SER A 5 1.86 2.43 -21.09
CA SER A 5 2.39 1.32 -20.26
C SER A 5 2.04 -0.09 -20.75
N SER A 6 1.07 -0.22 -21.67
CA SER A 6 0.68 -1.51 -22.28
C SER A 6 1.44 -1.82 -23.57
N TYR A 7 2.23 -0.88 -24.09
CA TYR A 7 3.01 -1.07 -25.31
C TYR A 7 4.43 -1.55 -25.01
N HIS A 8 5.08 -2.11 -26.03
CA HIS A 8 6.48 -2.51 -25.94
C HIS A 8 7.40 -1.29 -25.76
N PRO A 9 8.49 -1.37 -24.96
CA PRO A 9 9.40 -0.24 -24.72
C PRO A 9 9.95 0.43 -25.99
N LEU A 10 10.14 -0.32 -27.08
CA LEU A 10 10.58 0.20 -28.38
C LEU A 10 9.56 1.16 -29.04
N ILE A 11 8.28 1.08 -28.66
CA ILE A 11 7.23 1.98 -29.12
C ILE A 11 7.21 3.21 -28.22
N THR A 12 7.24 3.02 -26.90
CA THR A 12 7.19 4.13 -25.92
C THR A 12 8.43 5.02 -25.98
N SER A 13 9.58 4.51 -26.46
CA SER A 13 10.81 5.30 -26.67
C SER A 13 10.76 6.24 -27.87
N ARG A 14 9.73 6.18 -28.73
CA ARG A 14 9.60 7.07 -29.89
C ARG A 14 9.24 8.48 -29.45
N SER A 15 9.79 9.49 -30.14
CA SER A 15 9.54 10.91 -29.83
C SER A 15 8.05 11.28 -29.83
N CYS A 16 7.25 10.69 -30.72
CA CYS A 16 5.80 10.90 -30.78
C CYS A 16 5.04 10.37 -29.56
N MET A 17 5.62 9.46 -28.78
CA MET A 17 5.01 8.89 -27.57
C MET A 17 5.38 9.65 -26.30
N ARG A 18 6.37 10.56 -26.35
CA ARG A 18 6.93 11.22 -25.18
C ARG A 18 5.87 11.91 -24.31
N SER A 19 5.03 12.75 -24.91
CA SER A 19 3.99 13.48 -24.19
C SER A 19 2.96 12.56 -23.54
N PHE A 20 2.62 11.44 -24.20
CA PHE A 20 1.70 10.45 -23.64
C PHE A 20 2.32 9.67 -22.47
N VAL A 21 3.60 9.31 -22.58
CA VAL A 21 4.35 8.65 -21.51
C VAL A 21 4.48 9.55 -20.29
N GLU A 22 4.81 10.83 -20.48
CA GLU A 22 4.89 11.83 -19.41
C GLU A 22 3.54 11.98 -18.70
N LEU A 23 2.46 12.20 -19.46
CA LEU A 23 1.11 12.35 -18.91
C LEU A 23 0.66 11.12 -18.13
N GLU A 24 0.90 9.92 -18.65
CA GLU A 24 0.56 8.68 -17.95
C GLU A 24 1.41 8.50 -16.68
N SER A 25 2.71 8.82 -16.75
CA SER A 25 3.63 8.69 -15.61
C SER A 25 3.21 9.60 -14.46
N ASP A 26 2.89 10.86 -14.75
CA ASP A 26 2.44 11.84 -13.76
C ASP A 26 1.15 11.40 -13.09
N PHE A 27 0.15 10.99 -13.89
CA PHE A 27 -1.11 10.48 -13.37
C PHE A 27 -0.91 9.24 -12.50
N ARG A 28 -0.12 8.26 -12.97
CA ARG A 28 0.11 7.02 -12.23
C ARG A 28 0.91 7.23 -10.96
N ARG A 29 1.85 8.18 -10.95
CA ARG A 29 2.62 8.54 -9.76
C ARG A 29 1.70 9.09 -8.68
N ALA A 30 0.85 10.06 -9.02
CA ALA A 30 -0.13 10.63 -8.09
C ALA A 30 -1.09 9.56 -7.55
N GLU A 31 -1.63 8.71 -8.45
CA GLU A 31 -2.49 7.59 -8.03
C GLU A 31 -1.75 6.57 -7.17
N ALA A 32 -0.50 6.22 -7.47
CA ALA A 32 0.27 5.28 -6.65
C ALA A 32 0.45 5.80 -5.22
N LEU A 33 0.76 7.08 -5.04
CA LEU A 33 0.87 7.70 -3.72
C LEU A 33 -0.47 7.68 -2.98
N ASN A 34 -1.57 8.08 -3.64
CA ASN A 34 -2.91 8.03 -3.07
C ASN A 34 -3.30 6.60 -2.66
N LYS A 35 -3.05 5.60 -3.51
CA LYS A 35 -3.34 4.20 -3.18
C LYS A 35 -2.45 3.67 -2.05
N LEU A 36 -1.24 4.20 -1.88
CA LEU A 36 -0.38 3.85 -0.75
C LEU A 36 -0.98 4.35 0.58
N GLU A 37 -1.54 5.56 0.60
CA GLU A 37 -2.30 6.07 1.76
C GLU A 37 -3.55 5.22 2.04
N ASP A 38 -4.27 4.83 0.99
CA ASP A 38 -5.41 3.93 1.13
C ASP A 38 -4.98 2.58 1.73
N VAL A 39 -3.80 2.05 1.35
CA VAL A 39 -3.24 0.81 1.92
C VAL A 39 -3.00 0.98 3.42
N ARG A 40 -2.34 2.07 3.83
CA ARG A 40 -2.08 2.34 5.25
C ARG A 40 -3.38 2.41 6.04
N THR A 41 -4.34 3.17 5.53
CA THR A 41 -5.67 3.32 6.13
C THR A 41 -6.36 1.97 6.29
N ALA A 42 -6.40 1.15 5.23
CA ALA A 42 -7.02 -0.16 5.26
C ALA A 42 -6.34 -1.11 6.27
N VAL A 43 -5.00 -1.07 6.36
CA VAL A 43 -4.26 -1.87 7.35
C VAL A 43 -4.61 -1.41 8.78
N ILE A 44 -4.64 -0.11 9.05
CA ILE A 44 -5.03 0.43 10.36
C ILE A 44 -6.46 0.00 10.71
N SER A 45 -7.42 0.18 9.81
CA SER A 45 -8.81 -0.20 10.03
C SER A 45 -8.96 -1.70 10.34
N ARG A 46 -8.24 -2.57 9.61
CA ARG A 46 -8.22 -4.01 9.88
C ARG A 46 -7.76 -4.33 11.30
N GLU A 47 -6.68 -3.69 11.76
CA GLU A 47 -6.16 -3.90 13.11
C GLU A 47 -7.11 -3.38 14.19
N VAL A 48 -7.75 -2.22 13.96
CA VAL A 48 -8.78 -1.68 14.87
C VAL A 48 -9.94 -2.67 15.01
N ILE A 49 -10.41 -3.28 13.92
CA ILE A 49 -11.47 -4.31 13.97
C ILE A 49 -11.02 -5.55 14.77
N LYS A 50 -9.77 -6.00 14.58
CA LYS A 50 -9.20 -7.13 15.34
C LYS A 50 -9.14 -6.84 16.83
N LEU A 51 -8.75 -5.62 17.23
CA LEU A 51 -8.73 -5.19 18.63
C LEU A 51 -10.14 -5.11 19.23
N HIS A 52 -11.12 -4.59 18.51
CA HIS A 52 -12.52 -4.57 18.96
C HIS A 52 -13.05 -5.99 19.22
N LYS A 53 -12.72 -6.97 18.36
CA LYS A 53 -13.08 -8.37 18.59
C LYS A 53 -12.50 -8.91 19.90
N MET A 54 -11.23 -8.61 20.22
CA MET A 54 -10.62 -9.07 21.46
C MET A 54 -11.33 -8.54 22.71
N LYS A 55 -11.90 -7.32 22.64
CA LYS A 55 -12.63 -6.70 23.75
C LYS A 55 -14.04 -7.27 23.96
N PHE A 56 -14.70 -7.76 22.90
CA PHE A 56 -16.09 -8.25 22.95
C PHE A 56 -16.17 -9.73 22.52
N SER A 57 -15.94 -10.65 23.47
CA SER A 57 -15.98 -12.11 23.23
C SER A 57 -17.27 -12.74 23.76
N GLY A 58 -18.22 -13.06 22.86
CA GLY A 58 -19.43 -13.86 23.13
C GLY A 58 -19.82 -14.74 21.93
N LYS A 59 -20.47 -15.89 22.17
CA LYS A 59 -20.69 -16.95 21.14
C LYS A 59 -21.51 -16.53 19.89
N GLY A 60 -22.47 -15.63 20.00
CA GLY A 60 -23.22 -15.10 18.83
C GLY A 60 -22.46 -14.03 18.04
N ILE A 61 -21.48 -13.40 18.68
CA ILE A 61 -20.67 -12.31 18.15
C ILE A 61 -19.52 -12.85 17.27
N THR A 62 -19.15 -14.13 17.42
CA THR A 62 -17.97 -14.71 16.74
C THR A 62 -18.12 -14.83 15.23
N THR A 63 -19.30 -15.19 14.69
CA THR A 63 -19.49 -15.39 13.24
C THR A 63 -19.54 -14.06 12.49
N ARG A 64 -20.30 -13.07 13.00
CA ARG A 64 -20.36 -11.72 12.41
C ARG A 64 -19.00 -11.03 12.42
N ASN A 65 -18.26 -11.14 13.54
CA ASN A 65 -16.92 -10.58 13.64
C ASN A 65 -15.92 -11.28 12.71
N ARG A 66 -16.07 -12.59 12.46
CA ARG A 66 -15.24 -13.31 11.49
C ARG A 66 -15.47 -12.77 10.07
N SER A 67 -16.73 -12.56 9.69
CA SER A 67 -17.09 -11.97 8.39
C SER A 67 -16.46 -10.57 8.23
N MET A 68 -16.58 -9.72 9.25
CA MET A 68 -15.99 -8.36 9.21
C MET A 68 -14.47 -8.38 9.09
N ILE A 69 -13.77 -9.28 9.78
CA ILE A 69 -12.31 -9.41 9.67
C ILE A 69 -11.92 -9.86 8.27
N GLN A 70 -12.64 -10.84 7.71
CA GLN A 70 -12.39 -11.33 6.37
C GLN A 70 -12.62 -10.24 5.32
N GLU A 71 -13.68 -9.45 5.46
CA GLU A 71 -13.97 -8.30 4.60
C GLU A 71 -12.86 -7.24 4.69
N ALA A 72 -12.38 -6.94 5.91
CA ALA A 72 -11.25 -6.03 6.10
C ALA A 72 -9.95 -6.56 5.47
N GLU A 73 -9.66 -7.86 5.58
CA GLU A 73 -8.51 -8.49 4.94
C GLU A 73 -8.59 -8.46 3.40
N GLN A 74 -9.78 -8.67 2.85
CA GLN A 74 -10.03 -8.51 1.42
C GLN A 74 -9.86 -7.05 0.98
N GLY A 75 -10.35 -6.10 1.77
CA GLY A 75 -10.16 -4.66 1.54
C GLY A 75 -8.69 -4.28 1.44
N VAL A 76 -7.87 -4.70 2.42
CA VAL A 76 -6.41 -4.49 2.38
C VAL A 76 -5.80 -5.09 1.11
N THR A 77 -6.17 -6.32 0.76
CA THR A 77 -5.63 -7.00 -0.41
C THR A 77 -6.02 -6.29 -1.71
N GLN A 78 -7.27 -5.83 -1.81
CA GLN A 78 -7.77 -5.12 -2.97
C GLN A 78 -7.03 -3.79 -3.16
N THR A 79 -6.88 -3.01 -2.10
CA THR A 79 -6.19 -1.73 -2.15
C THR A 79 -4.70 -1.91 -2.46
N ALA A 80 -4.04 -2.91 -1.86
CA ALA A 80 -2.66 -3.27 -2.19
C ALA A 80 -2.49 -3.65 -3.67
N ASN A 81 -3.45 -4.38 -4.24
CA ASN A 81 -3.43 -4.72 -5.67
C ASN A 81 -3.62 -3.49 -6.57
N ARG A 82 -4.39 -2.48 -6.15
CA ARG A 82 -4.50 -1.22 -6.89
C ARG A 82 -3.15 -0.51 -6.93
N TYR A 83 -2.48 -0.35 -5.78
CA TYR A 83 -1.13 0.19 -5.71
C TYR A 83 -0.16 -0.56 -6.64
N ARG A 84 -0.11 -1.89 -6.54
CA ARG A 84 0.78 -2.73 -7.37
C ARG A 84 0.54 -2.53 -8.87
N ARG A 85 -0.70 -2.34 -9.31
CA ARG A 85 -1.01 -2.06 -10.73
C ARG A 85 -0.40 -0.74 -11.20
N HIS A 86 -0.48 0.32 -10.40
CA HIS A 86 0.17 1.59 -10.73
C HIS A 86 1.69 1.45 -10.73
N TRP A 87 2.26 0.77 -9.73
CA TRP A 87 3.69 0.52 -9.65
C TRP A 87 4.23 -0.26 -10.85
N VAL A 88 3.59 -1.38 -11.25
CA VAL A 88 4.00 -2.17 -12.42
C VAL A 88 3.98 -1.33 -13.70
N ALA A 89 2.94 -0.52 -13.88
CA ALA A 89 2.83 0.31 -15.07
C ALA A 89 3.88 1.44 -15.09
N LEU A 90 4.21 2.04 -13.94
CA LEU A 90 5.33 3.00 -13.84
C LEU A 90 6.66 2.33 -14.21
N ARG A 91 6.90 1.11 -13.74
CA ARG A 91 8.10 0.34 -14.12
C ARG A 91 8.15 0.03 -15.63
N ALA A 92 7.01 -0.27 -16.24
CA ALA A 92 6.92 -0.49 -17.69
C ALA A 92 7.24 0.77 -18.52
N LEU A 93 6.96 1.96 -17.96
CA LEU A 93 7.32 3.26 -18.56
C LEU A 93 8.77 3.66 -18.30
N GLY A 94 9.54 2.87 -17.54
CA GLY A 94 10.92 3.19 -17.16
C GLY A 94 11.02 4.24 -16.05
N PHE A 95 9.93 4.52 -15.33
CA PHE A 95 9.91 5.49 -14.24
C PHE A 95 10.50 4.89 -12.96
N GLU A 96 11.43 5.62 -12.35
CA GLU A 96 12.06 5.24 -11.08
C GLU A 96 11.87 6.36 -10.05
N ASP A 97 11.18 6.06 -8.95
CA ASP A 97 10.99 7.00 -7.83
C ASP A 97 11.30 6.25 -6.54
N ALA A 98 12.23 6.79 -5.75
CA ALA A 98 12.68 6.20 -4.49
C ALA A 98 11.55 6.08 -3.45
N SER A 99 10.50 6.92 -3.56
CA SER A 99 9.32 6.89 -2.69
C SER A 99 8.34 5.76 -3.01
N LEU A 100 8.43 5.15 -4.20
CA LEU A 100 7.54 4.09 -4.67
C LEU A 100 8.28 2.76 -4.79
N ARG A 101 8.09 1.88 -3.80
CA ARG A 101 8.75 0.56 -3.73
C ARG A 101 7.76 -0.58 -4.01
N PRO A 102 8.23 -1.74 -4.50
CA PRO A 102 7.37 -2.91 -4.64
C PRO A 102 6.75 -3.31 -3.29
N LEU A 103 5.43 -3.50 -3.29
CA LEU A 103 4.66 -3.81 -2.09
C LEU A 103 4.51 -5.33 -1.91
N ALA A 104 5.33 -5.92 -1.05
CA ALA A 104 5.28 -7.32 -0.68
C ALA A 104 4.04 -7.62 0.19
N LYS A 105 3.79 -8.91 0.45
CA LYS A 105 2.70 -9.33 1.36
C LYS A 105 3.05 -8.99 2.81
N ASP A 106 4.32 -9.14 3.17
CA ASP A 106 4.81 -8.87 4.53
C ASP A 106 4.77 -7.39 4.87
N ASP A 107 4.82 -6.52 3.85
CA ASP A 107 4.67 -5.08 4.02
C ASP A 107 3.28 -4.68 4.53
N LEU A 108 2.26 -5.54 4.35
CA LEU A 108 0.88 -5.34 4.82
C LEU A 108 0.68 -5.74 6.28
N ALA A 109 1.78 -6.03 6.99
CA ALA A 109 1.78 -6.24 8.42
C ALA A 109 1.38 -4.94 9.15
N ARG A 110 0.87 -5.13 10.37
CA ARG A 110 0.50 -4.02 11.25
C ARG A 110 1.70 -3.10 11.49
N PHE A 111 1.41 -1.82 11.63
CA PHE A 111 2.34 -0.86 12.20
C PHE A 111 2.56 -1.19 13.68
N ASP A 112 3.83 -1.39 14.09
CA ASP A 112 4.20 -1.64 15.49
C ASP A 112 5.03 -0.44 15.98
N VAL A 113 4.37 0.51 16.64
CA VAL A 113 5.05 1.60 17.37
C VAL A 113 5.29 1.13 18.79
N SER A 114 6.10 0.09 18.97
CA SER A 114 6.62 -0.19 20.29
C SER A 114 7.98 0.50 20.39
N THR A 115 8.01 1.66 21.06
CA THR A 115 9.24 2.28 21.57
C THR A 115 9.84 1.45 22.70
N GLU A 116 9.01 0.65 23.36
CA GLU A 116 9.43 -0.37 24.31
C GLU A 116 9.86 -1.62 23.53
N ARG A 117 11.15 -1.95 23.62
CA ARG A 117 11.69 -3.23 23.21
C ARG A 117 11.07 -4.30 24.13
N ASP A 118 9.91 -4.81 23.74
CA ASP A 118 9.33 -6.01 24.34
C ASP A 118 10.38 -7.14 24.21
N LEU A 119 11.08 -7.40 25.31
CA LEU A 119 12.09 -8.45 25.46
C LEU A 119 11.45 -9.80 25.10
N GLY A 120 11.63 -10.24 23.86
CA GLY A 120 11.10 -11.52 23.37
C GLY A 120 10.47 -11.50 21.98
N LYS A 121 10.17 -10.32 21.41
CA LYS A 121 9.74 -10.24 20.01
C LYS A 121 10.95 -10.04 19.09
N SER A 122 11.22 -11.04 18.24
CA SER A 122 12.20 -10.97 17.15
C SER A 122 12.07 -9.64 16.42
N LYS A 123 13.21 -8.96 16.17
CA LYS A 123 13.35 -7.69 15.44
C LYS A 123 12.52 -7.72 14.14
N ARG A 124 11.24 -7.33 14.19
CA ARG A 124 10.45 -7.15 12.97
C ARG A 124 10.78 -5.77 12.48
N GLN A 125 11.53 -5.71 11.39
CA GLN A 125 11.80 -4.47 10.69
C GLN A 125 10.45 -3.84 10.31
N THR A 126 10.29 -2.56 10.65
CA THR A 126 9.13 -1.78 10.27
C THR A 126 9.04 -1.77 8.74
N SER A 127 7.88 -2.14 8.20
CA SER A 127 7.66 -2.14 6.75
C SER A 127 7.88 -0.73 6.18
N TRP A 128 8.49 -0.65 4.99
CA TRP A 128 8.86 0.61 4.35
C TRP A 128 7.67 1.54 4.10
N ILE A 129 6.45 0.99 4.00
CA ILE A 129 5.24 1.81 3.88
C ILE A 129 5.06 2.73 5.08
N TRP A 130 5.67 2.41 6.23
CA TRP A 130 5.64 3.20 7.45
C TRP A 130 6.95 3.99 7.71
N GLU A 131 7.95 3.92 6.85
CA GLU A 131 9.24 4.61 7.09
C GLU A 131 9.15 6.12 6.84
N ASN A 132 8.18 6.59 6.06
CA ASN A 132 8.08 8.00 5.68
C ASN A 132 7.03 8.73 6.53
N PHE A 133 7.45 9.26 7.68
CA PHE A 133 6.67 10.18 8.51
C PHE A 133 7.16 11.62 8.35
N SER A 134 7.45 12.09 7.13
CA SER A 134 7.84 13.49 6.91
C SER A 134 6.84 14.53 7.45
N PHE A 135 5.60 14.11 7.77
CA PHE A 135 4.60 14.94 8.44
C PHE A 135 4.87 15.14 9.96
N VAL A 136 5.53 14.18 10.62
CA VAL A 136 5.77 14.23 12.08
C VAL A 136 6.99 15.09 12.43
N ASP A 137 7.98 15.15 11.55
CA ASP A 137 9.20 15.96 11.74
C ASP A 137 8.98 17.47 11.49
N SER A 138 7.78 17.89 11.09
CA SER A 138 7.46 19.32 10.85
C SER A 138 7.03 20.07 12.12
N ALA A 139 7.12 19.42 13.29
CA ALA A 139 6.71 19.97 14.58
C ALA A 139 7.93 20.20 15.50
N GLU A 140 8.84 21.09 15.08
CA GLU A 140 9.76 21.80 15.98
C GLU A 140 9.73 23.30 15.67
#